data_AF-A0A183G959-F1
#
_entry.id   AF-A0A183G959-F1
#
_cell.length_a   1.000
_cell.length_b   1.000
_cell.length_c   1.000
_cell.angle_alpha   90.00
_cell.angle_beta   90.00
_cell.angle_gamma   90.00
#
_symmetry.space_group_name_H-M   'P 1'
#
loop_
_entity.id
_entity.type
_entity.pdbx_description
1 polymer ?
#
loop_
_entity_poly.entity_id
_entity_poly.type
_entity_poly.pdbx_seq_one_letter_code
_entity_poly.pdbx_strand_id
1 'polypeptide(L)'
;MGQRLAVALAVAFMSKVEGPVLKRMPTIYCYYIDDCFVICPTQLEMDTCFDLLNRQSQHIKFTRERPMENWLAFLNVQVHLSDGIYRTR
;
A
#
# COMPACT_ATOMS: atom_id res chain seq x y z
N MET A 1 -21.63 0.95 2.34
CA MET A 1 -21.87 -0.49 2.59
C MET A 1 -21.31 -0.84 3.97
N GLY A 2 -22.02 -1.66 4.77
CA GLY A 2 -21.52 -2.31 5.99
C GLY A 2 -21.53 -1.49 7.29
N GLN A 3 -21.77 -2.14 8.44
CA GLN A 3 -21.80 -1.56 9.79
C GLN A 3 -20.66 -0.57 10.06
N ARG A 4 -20.95 0.55 10.74
CA ARG A 4 -19.95 1.60 11.09
C ARG A 4 -18.72 1.06 11.82
N LEU A 5 -18.89 -0.01 12.59
CA LEU A 5 -17.80 -0.67 13.32
C LEU A 5 -16.80 -1.40 12.40
N ALA A 6 -17.25 -1.92 11.25
CA ALA A 6 -16.39 -2.69 10.36
C ALA A 6 -15.22 -1.84 9.82
N VAL A 7 -15.51 -0.59 9.45
CA VAL A 7 -14.47 0.36 8.99
C VAL A 7 -13.46 0.64 10.11
N ALA A 8 -13.93 0.87 11.33
CA ALA A 8 -13.04 1.10 12.47
C ALA A 8 -12.14 -0.10 12.76
N LEU A 9 -12.69 -1.33 12.67
CA LEU A 9 -11.91 -2.55 12.83
C LEU A 9 -10.90 -2.76 11.70
N ALA A 10 -11.27 -2.47 10.45
CA ALA A 10 -10.36 -2.53 9.30
C ALA A 10 -9.18 -1.56 9.47
N VAL A 11 -9.45 -0.30 9.86
CA VAL A 11 -8.41 0.69 10.13
C VAL A 11 -7.50 0.25 11.29
N ALA A 12 -8.08 -0.22 12.39
CA ALA A 12 -7.29 -0.71 13.53
C ALA A 12 -6.41 -1.91 13.17
N PHE A 13 -6.95 -2.83 12.36
CA PHE A 13 -6.20 -3.98 11.85
C PHE A 13 -5.07 -3.54 10.92
N MET A 14 -5.36 -2.64 9.97
CA MET A 14 -4.37 -2.14 9.03
C MET A 14 -3.25 -1.36 9.72
N SER A 15 -3.56 -0.64 10.80
CA SER A 15 -2.55 0.02 11.62
C SER A 15 -1.58 -0.95 12.31
N LYS A 16 -2.04 -2.16 12.67
CA LYS A 16 -1.15 -3.22 13.14
C LYS A 16 -0.31 -3.80 12.00
N VAL A 17 -0.90 -3.97 10.82
CA VAL A 17 -0.25 -4.58 9.65
C VAL A 17 0.84 -3.68 9.06
N GLU A 18 0.64 -2.36 9.05
CA GLU A 18 1.59 -1.40 8.48
C GLU A 18 2.90 -1.27 9.28
N GLY A 19 2.87 -1.54 10.60
CA GLY A 19 3.99 -1.27 11.52
C GLY A 19 5.36 -1.81 11.04
N PRO A 20 5.48 -3.08 10.62
CA PRO A 20 6.72 -3.62 10.07
C PRO A 20 7.17 -2.98 8.75
N VAL A 21 6.22 -2.55 7.91
CA VAL A 21 6.51 -1.86 6.64
C VAL A 21 7.04 -0.46 6.91
N LEU A 22 6.43 0.28 7.84
CA LEU A 22 6.88 1.62 8.23
C LEU A 22 8.32 1.60 8.77
N LYS A 23 8.73 0.53 9.46
CA LYS A 23 10.13 0.34 9.92
C LYS A 23 11.13 0.19 8.77
N ARG A 24 10.68 -0.14 7.56
CA ARG A 24 11.52 -0.18 6.35
C ARG A 24 11.68 1.20 5.69
N MET A 25 11.02 2.23 6.21
CA MET A 25 11.10 3.61 5.73
C MET A 25 10.85 3.72 4.21
N PRO A 26 9.68 3.26 3.71
CA PRO A 26 9.31 3.49 2.32
C PRO A 26 9.24 5.01 2.04
N THR A 27 9.51 5.39 0.80
CA THR A 27 9.42 6.80 0.35
C THR A 27 8.02 7.36 0.55
N ILE A 28 7.00 6.57 0.21
CA ILE A 28 5.59 6.87 0.48
C ILE A 28 4.91 5.61 1.00
N TYR A 29 4.14 5.77 2.07
CA TYR A 29 3.17 4.77 2.51
C TYR A 29 1.88 5.50 2.89
N CYS A 30 0.81 5.22 2.17
CA CYS A 30 -0.53 5.64 2.54
C CYS A 30 -1.52 4.54 2.21
N TYR A 31 -2.68 4.58 2.84
CA TYR A 31 -3.74 3.61 2.57
C TYR A 31 -5.11 4.25 2.79
N TYR A 32 -6.11 3.69 2.11
CA TYR A 32 -7.51 4.00 2.32
C TYR A 32 -8.24 2.73 2.71
N ILE A 33 -8.53 2.61 4.00
CA ILE A 33 -9.08 1.40 4.62
C ILE A 33 -8.17 0.20 4.34
N ASP A 34 -8.39 -0.58 3.29
CA ASP A 34 -7.63 -1.77 2.89
C ASP A 34 -6.73 -1.55 1.66
N ASP A 35 -6.99 -0.53 0.84
CA ASP A 35 -6.19 -0.22 -0.34
C ASP A 35 -4.91 0.52 0.03
N CYS A 36 -3.75 -0.12 -0.14
CA CYS A 36 -2.45 0.46 0.16
C CYS A 36 -1.74 0.99 -1.08
N PHE A 37 -1.11 2.16 -0.97
CA PHE A 37 -0.22 2.73 -1.96
C PHE A 37 1.17 2.91 -1.34
N VAL A 38 2.16 2.25 -1.94
CA VAL A 38 3.52 2.18 -1.42
C VAL A 38 4.52 2.52 -2.51
N ILE A 39 5.45 3.42 -2.20
CA ILE A 39 6.61 3.72 -3.04
C ILE A 39 7.87 3.42 -2.24
N CYS A 40 8.76 2.61 -2.79
CA CYS A 40 10.07 2.32 -2.22
C CYS A 40 11.18 2.82 -3.15
N PRO A 41 12.38 3.13 -2.61
CA PRO A 41 13.54 3.51 -3.41
C PRO A 41 13.97 2.42 -4.40
N THR A 42 13.84 1.15 -4.02
CA THR A 42 14.23 0.01 -4.85
C THR A 42 13.15 -1.06 -4.96
N GLN A 43 13.20 -1.84 -6.04
CA GLN A 43 12.31 -2.99 -6.23
C GLN A 43 12.49 -4.04 -5.11
N LEU A 44 13.73 -4.25 -4.64
CA LEU A 44 14.02 -5.17 -3.55
C LEU A 44 13.33 -4.77 -2.24
N GLU A 45 13.35 -3.47 -1.91
CA GLU A 45 12.62 -2.95 -0.75
C GLU A 45 11.12 -3.07 -0.94
N MET A 46 10.61 -2.83 -2.14
CA MET A 46 9.19 -3.03 -2.46
C MET A 46 8.76 -4.49 -2.28
N ASP A 47 9.55 -5.45 -2.77
CA ASP A 47 9.29 -6.88 -2.60
C ASP A 47 9.37 -7.29 -1.12
N THR A 48 10.36 -6.77 -0.38
CA THR A 48 10.47 -7.00 1.07
C THR A 48 9.25 -6.47 1.82
N CYS A 49 8.79 -5.26 1.48
CA CYS A 49 7.58 -4.68 2.09
C CYS A 49 6.34 -5.51 1.78
N PHE A 50 6.19 -5.98 0.54
CA PHE A 50 5.09 -6.82 0.12
C PHE A 50 5.06 -8.18 0.86
N ASP A 51 6.23 -8.78 1.06
CA ASP A 51 6.37 -9.99 1.88
C ASP A 51 6.01 -9.75 3.35
N LEU A 52 6.44 -8.62 3.92
CA LEU A 52 6.11 -8.24 5.29
C LEU A 52 4.61 -8.11 5.49
N LEU A 53 3.91 -7.42 4.57
CA LEU A 53 2.44 -7.29 4.59
C LEU A 53 1.76 -8.67 4.61
N ASN A 54 2.17 -9.56 3.71
CA ASN A 54 1.59 -10.90 3.56
C ASN A 54 1.93 -11.88 4.69
N ARG A 55 2.93 -11.57 5.53
CA ARG A 55 3.30 -12.34 6.72
C ARG A 55 2.54 -11.93 7.98
N GLN A 56 1.88 -10.77 8.00
CA GLN A 56 1.19 -10.29 9.20
C GLN A 56 -0.03 -11.12 9.60
N SER A 57 -0.66 -11.80 8.63
CA SER A 57 -1.83 -12.63 8.86
C SER A 57 -1.85 -13.85 7.95
N GLN A 58 -2.28 -14.98 8.49
CA GLN A 58 -2.57 -16.18 7.69
C GLN A 58 -3.91 -16.08 6.95
N HIS A 59 -4.81 -15.22 7.44
CA HIS A 59 -6.19 -15.11 6.94
C HIS A 59 -6.37 -14.04 5.88
N ILE A 60 -5.40 -13.13 5.71
CA ILE A 60 -5.46 -12.03 4.75
C ILE A 60 -4.24 -12.10 3.85
N LYS A 61 -4.47 -11.97 2.54
CA LYS A 61 -3.41 -11.91 1.52
C LYS A 61 -3.56 -10.65 0.71
N PHE A 62 -2.47 -9.90 0.64
CA PHE A 62 -2.38 -8.69 -0.16
C PHE A 62 -2.04 -9.08 -1.60
N THR A 63 -2.76 -8.48 -2.54
CA THR A 63 -2.40 -8.48 -3.95
C THR A 63 -1.60 -7.21 -4.26
N ARG A 64 -0.81 -7.24 -5.34
CA ARG A 64 -0.02 -6.09 -5.77
C ARG A 64 -0.24 -5.87 -7.26
N GLU A 65 -0.76 -4.70 -7.59
CA GLU A 65 -0.70 -4.16 -8.94
C GLU A 65 0.68 -3.52 -9.18
N ARG A 66 1.22 -3.66 -10.39
CA ARG A 66 2.47 -3.02 -10.80
C ARG A 66 2.15 -1.89 -11.76
N PRO A 67 2.89 -0.76 -11.73
CA PRO A 67 2.68 0.31 -12.69
C PRO A 67 2.83 -0.20 -14.13
N MET A 68 1.92 0.23 -15.02
CA MET A 68 1.99 -0.01 -16.45
C MET A 68 2.35 1.31 -17.13
N GLU A 69 3.44 1.33 -17.91
CA GLU A 69 3.97 2.56 -18.53
C GLU A 69 4.15 3.70 -17.50
N ASN A 70 4.62 3.36 -16.29
CA ASN A 70 4.77 4.27 -15.14
C ASN A 70 3.47 4.85 -14.56
N TRP A 71 2.31 4.39 -15.01
CA TRP A 71 1.01 4.75 -14.44
C TRP A 71 0.50 3.66 -13.50
N LEU A 72 -0.09 4.08 -12.38
CA LEU A 72 -0.76 3.21 -11.43
C LEU A 72 -2.07 3.86 -10.96
N ALA A 73 -3.17 3.12 -11.01
CA ALA A 73 -4.46 3.59 -10.51
C ALA A 73 -4.50 3.49 -8.97
N PHE A 74 -5.03 4.51 -8.31
CA PHE A 74 -5.30 4.48 -6.87
C PHE A 74 -6.49 5.39 -6.51
N LEU A 75 -7.55 4.81 -5.94
CA LEU A 75 -8.75 5.52 -5.45
C LEU A 75 -9.33 6.54 -6.46
N ASN A 76 -9.51 6.11 -7.71
CA ASN A 76 -10.00 6.91 -8.85
C ASN A 76 -9.02 7.99 -9.37
N VAL A 77 -7.77 7.99 -8.92
CA VAL A 77 -6.71 8.86 -9.44
C VAL A 77 -5.68 8.03 -10.19
N GLN A 78 -5.11 8.59 -11.26
CA GLN A 78 -4.00 7.98 -11.97
C GLN A 78 -2.69 8.62 -11.50
N VAL A 79 -1.80 7.82 -10.92
CA VAL A 79 -0.49 8.27 -10.42
C VAL A 79 0.59 7.90 -11.43
N HIS A 80 1.33 8.90 -11.92
CA HIS A 80 2.48 8.70 -12.79
C HIS A 80 3.79 8.86 -12.02
N LEU A 81 4.72 7.94 -12.25
CA LEU A 81 6.05 7.94 -11.66
C LEU A 81 7.13 8.19 -12.72
N SER A 82 7.74 9.37 -12.75
CA SER A 82 8.86 9.65 -13.65
C SER A 82 9.94 10.47 -12.98
N ASP A 83 11.19 10.01 -13.01
CA ASP A 83 12.37 10.75 -12.53
C ASP A 83 12.22 11.29 -11.11
N GLY A 84 11.57 10.52 -10.23
CA GLY A 84 11.30 10.93 -8.83
C GLY A 84 10.21 11.99 -8.67
N ILE A 85 9.54 12.40 -9.76
CA ILE A 85 8.38 13.30 -9.76
C ILE A 85 7.11 12.46 -9.82
N TYR A 86 6.16 12.78 -8.93
CA TYR A 86 4.84 12.18 -8.86
C TYR A 86 3.81 13.14 -9.45
N ARG A 87 3.03 12.67 -10.44
CA ARG A 87 1.94 13.46 -11.04
C ARG A 87 0.63 12.71 -10.92
N THR A 88 -0.45 13.44 -10.72
CA THR A 88 -1.81 12.91 -10.69
C THR A 88 -2.65 13.54 -11.80
N ARG A 89 -3.63 12.79 -12.31
CA ARG A 89 -4.69 13.27 -13.21
C ARG A 89 -6.03 12.66 -12.82
#